data_AF-A0A0N9HX84-F1
#
_entry.id   AF-A0A0N9HX84-F1
#
_cell.length_a   1.000
_cell.length_b   1.000
_cell.length_c   1.000
_cell.angle_alpha   90.00
_cell.angle_beta   90.00
_cell.angle_gamma   90.00
#
_symmetry.space_group_name_H-M   'P 1'
#
loop_
_entity.id
_entity.type
_entity.pdbx_description
1 polymer ?
#
loop_
_entity_poly.entity_id
_entity_poly.type
_entity_poly.pdbx_seq_one_letter_code
_entity_poly.pdbx_strand_id
1 'polypeptide(L)'
;MSAESLARYVRQRRYDLRITQQAIEDNGGPSVATMRTIETGKSASLRSSTGKRLDKALSWPEGTALKLLRDDIQELEQEAYDDVDPRLARDVLRGLIHASVAAGRMRVLSGGIR
;
A
#
# COMPACT_ATOMS: atom_id res chain seq x y z
N MET A 1 13.17 1.07 7.06
CA MET A 1 12.94 -0.38 7.08
C MET A 1 11.95 -0.71 5.96
N SER A 2 12.20 -0.22 4.75
CA SER A 2 11.09 0.14 3.86
C SER A 2 10.75 -0.93 2.81
N ALA A 3 11.73 -1.75 2.41
CA ALA A 3 11.50 -2.88 1.52
C ALA A 3 10.68 -4.00 2.19
N GLU A 4 10.82 -4.16 3.51
CA GLU A 4 10.06 -5.12 4.29
C GLU A 4 8.59 -4.70 4.47
N SER A 5 8.35 -3.40 4.70
CA SER A 5 7.00 -2.81 4.68
C SER A 5 6.28 -3.09 3.36
N LEU A 6 6.90 -2.73 2.22
CA LEU A 6 6.35 -3.02 0.90
C LEU A 6 6.07 -4.52 0.72
N ALA A 7 7.03 -5.37 1.06
CA ALA A 7 6.88 -6.83 0.96
C ALA A 7 5.66 -7.36 1.74
N ARG A 8 5.46 -6.88 2.98
CA ARG A 8 4.31 -7.24 3.82
C ARG A 8 2.99 -6.84 3.16
N TYR A 9 2.87 -5.58 2.72
CA TYR A 9 1.65 -5.06 2.12
C TYR A 9 1.30 -5.69 0.77
N VAL A 10 2.30 -5.97 -0.07
CA VAL A 10 2.11 -6.67 -1.35
C VAL A 10 1.59 -8.09 -1.13
N ARG A 11 2.20 -8.85 -0.20
CA ARG A 11 1.73 -10.20 0.15
C ARG A 11 0.29 -10.15 0.64
N GLN A 12 0.00 -9.31 1.62
CA GLN A 12 -1.34 -9.18 2.21
C GLN A 12 -2.39 -8.88 1.13
N ARG A 13 -2.12 -7.90 0.27
CA ARG A 13 -3.04 -7.53 -0.81
C ARG A 13 -3.27 -8.65 -1.81
N ARG A 14 -2.24 -9.42 -2.19
CA ARG A 14 -2.45 -10.61 -3.05
C ARG A 14 -3.35 -11.64 -2.39
N TYR A 15 -3.19 -11.88 -1.09
CA TYR A 15 -4.06 -12.80 -0.36
C TYR A 15 -5.50 -12.30 -0.33
N ASP A 16 -5.71 -11.01 -0.09
CA ASP A 16 -7.05 -10.39 -0.06
C ASP A 16 -7.73 -10.49 -1.44
N LEU A 17 -6.97 -10.28 -2.52
CA LEU A 17 -7.45 -10.43 -3.90
C LEU A 17 -7.51 -11.89 -4.39
N ARG A 18 -6.94 -12.83 -3.63
CA ARG A 18 -6.82 -14.26 -3.98
C ARG A 18 -6.13 -14.50 -5.33
N ILE A 19 -5.14 -13.68 -5.69
CA ILE A 19 -4.38 -13.79 -6.94
C ILE A 19 -2.97 -14.34 -6.70
N THR A 20 -2.43 -15.10 -7.66
CA THR A 20 -1.05 -15.62 -7.62
C THR A 20 -0.05 -14.58 -8.10
N GLN A 21 1.26 -14.82 -7.91
CA GLN A 21 2.30 -14.00 -8.55
C GLN A 21 2.22 -14.09 -10.08
N GLN A 22 1.87 -15.26 -10.63
CA GLN A 22 1.66 -15.45 -12.06
C GLN A 22 0.50 -14.58 -12.56
N ALA A 23 -0.62 -14.56 -11.85
CA ALA A 23 -1.76 -13.72 -12.20
C ALA A 23 -1.43 -12.23 -12.20
N ILE A 24 -0.48 -11.76 -11.36
CA ILE A 24 0.00 -10.38 -11.44
C ILE A 24 0.71 -10.13 -12.75
N GLU A 25 1.62 -11.02 -13.15
CA GLU A 25 2.36 -10.91 -14.41
C GLU A 25 1.40 -10.94 -15.61
N ASP A 26 0.45 -11.88 -15.60
CA ASP A 26 -0.57 -12.03 -16.65
C ASP A 26 -1.47 -10.77 -16.79
N ASN A 27 -1.72 -10.08 -15.66
CA ASN A 27 -2.45 -8.80 -15.63
C ASN A 27 -1.59 -7.57 -16.00
N GLY A 28 -0.39 -7.79 -16.53
CA GLY A 28 0.53 -6.73 -16.95
C GLY A 28 1.35 -6.12 -15.80
N GLY A 29 1.37 -6.78 -14.64
CA GLY A 29 2.23 -6.45 -13.50
C GLY A 29 3.70 -6.80 -13.75
N PRO A 30 4.53 -6.73 -12.70
CA PRO A 30 5.92 -7.20 -12.75
C PRO A 30 6.00 -8.72 -12.95
N SER A 31 7.14 -9.21 -13.45
CA SER A 31 7.36 -10.65 -13.62
C SER A 31 7.36 -11.41 -12.29
N VAL A 32 7.06 -12.72 -12.30
CA VAL A 32 7.11 -13.57 -11.10
C VAL A 32 8.45 -13.47 -10.36
N ALA A 33 9.57 -13.42 -11.08
CA ALA A 33 10.89 -13.24 -10.47
C ALA A 33 11.04 -11.88 -9.77
N THR A 34 10.49 -10.82 -10.37
CA THR A 34 10.45 -9.48 -9.76
C THR A 34 9.54 -9.47 -8.54
N MET A 35 8.36 -10.10 -8.64
CA MET A 35 7.42 -10.26 -7.53
C MET A 35 8.04 -11.00 -6.35
N ARG A 36 8.78 -12.08 -6.59
CA ARG A 36 9.51 -12.79 -5.54
C ARG A 36 10.56 -11.91 -4.86
N THR A 37 11.23 -11.04 -5.63
CA THR A 37 12.23 -10.10 -5.08
C THR A 37 11.58 -9.01 -4.23
N ILE A 38 10.46 -8.46 -4.69
CA ILE A 38 9.64 -7.49 -3.94
C ILE A 38 9.08 -8.13 -2.67
N GLU A 39 8.41 -9.28 -2.80
CA GLU A 39 7.80 -9.98 -1.68
C GLU A 39 8.83 -10.51 -0.69
N THR A 40 10.09 -10.76 -1.06
CA THR A 40 11.12 -11.13 -0.06
C THR A 40 11.79 -9.93 0.60
N GLY A 41 11.38 -8.70 0.27
CA GLY A 41 12.00 -7.47 0.79
C GLY A 41 13.41 -7.23 0.27
N LYS A 42 13.84 -7.96 -0.76
CA LYS A 42 15.18 -7.84 -1.34
C LYS A 42 15.32 -6.66 -2.30
N SER A 43 14.20 -6.04 -2.68
CA SER A 43 14.19 -4.86 -3.55
C SER A 43 14.33 -3.59 -2.72
N ALA A 44 15.56 -3.07 -2.61
CA ALA A 44 15.82 -1.78 -1.93
C ALA A 44 15.37 -0.57 -2.76
N SER A 45 15.11 -0.75 -4.05
CA SER A 45 14.55 0.28 -4.93
C SER A 45 13.55 -0.32 -5.90
N LEU A 46 12.68 0.53 -6.44
CA LEU A 46 11.67 0.16 -7.43
C LEU A 46 11.66 1.24 -8.51
N ARG A 47 11.80 0.83 -9.78
CA ARG A 47 11.62 1.77 -10.89
C ARG A 47 10.17 2.29 -10.87
N SER A 48 9.99 3.54 -11.28
CA SER A 48 8.66 4.17 -11.35
C SER A 48 7.69 3.37 -12.21
N SER A 49 8.15 2.82 -13.34
CA SER A 49 7.36 1.95 -14.21
C SER A 49 6.92 0.66 -13.52
N THR A 50 7.80 0.02 -12.75
CA THR A 50 7.46 -1.17 -11.95
C THR A 50 6.46 -0.84 -10.86
N GLY A 51 6.59 0.33 -10.21
CA GLY A 51 5.61 0.84 -9.24
C GLY A 51 4.22 0.97 -9.84
N LYS A 52 4.09 1.65 -10.98
CA LYS A 52 2.81 1.80 -11.68
C LYS A 52 2.18 0.47 -12.08
N ARG A 53 2.98 -0.48 -12.56
CA ARG A 53 2.51 -1.82 -12.92
C ARG A 53 2.03 -2.60 -11.70
N LEU A 54 2.72 -2.45 -10.56
CA LEU A 54 2.32 -3.05 -9.30
C LEU A 54 1.03 -2.43 -8.76
N ASP A 55 0.93 -1.10 -8.78
CA ASP A 55 -0.28 -0.38 -8.34
C ASP A 55 -1.49 -0.84 -9.15
N LYS A 56 -1.35 -0.92 -10.48
CA LYS A 56 -2.40 -1.41 -11.38
C LYS A 56 -2.79 -2.86 -11.06
N ALA A 57 -1.81 -3.77 -10.98
CA ALA A 57 -2.07 -5.20 -10.79
C ALA A 57 -2.67 -5.51 -9.41
N LEU A 58 -2.38 -4.69 -8.39
CA LEU A 58 -2.90 -4.83 -7.03
C LEU A 58 -4.14 -3.95 -6.75
N SER A 59 -4.66 -3.28 -7.78
CA SER A 59 -5.79 -2.35 -7.66
C SER A 59 -5.58 -1.30 -6.56
N TRP A 60 -4.39 -0.71 -6.56
CA TRP A 60 -3.97 0.38 -5.71
C TRP A 60 -4.03 1.71 -6.49
N PRO A 61 -4.04 2.86 -5.80
CA PRO A 61 -3.85 4.16 -6.43
C PRO A 61 -2.45 4.21 -7.02
N GLU A 62 -2.31 4.96 -8.10
CA GLU A 62 -1.00 5.25 -8.67
C GLU A 62 -0.10 5.93 -7.62
N GLY A 63 1.12 5.41 -7.45
CA GLY A 63 2.15 5.91 -6.55
C GLY A 63 2.18 5.24 -5.17
N THR A 64 1.23 4.36 -4.84
CA THR A 64 1.17 3.71 -3.52
C THR A 64 2.35 2.78 -3.27
N ALA A 65 2.76 1.98 -4.25
CA ALA A 65 3.93 1.11 -4.13
C ALA A 65 5.21 1.90 -3.81
N LEU A 66 5.38 3.08 -4.40
CA LEU A 66 6.54 3.94 -4.14
C LEU A 66 6.49 4.59 -2.76
N LYS A 67 5.31 4.99 -2.27
CA LYS A 67 5.13 5.52 -0.91
C LYS A 67 5.42 4.45 0.15
N LEU A 68 4.89 3.25 -0.05
CA LEU A 68 5.14 2.08 0.80
C LEU A 68 6.64 1.75 0.89
N LEU A 69 7.36 1.87 -0.24
CA LEU A 69 8.80 1.62 -0.29
C LEU A 69 9.66 2.74 0.31
N ARG A 70 9.12 3.95 0.46
CA ARG A 70 9.84 5.07 1.06
C ARG A 70 9.64 5.14 2.57
N ASP A 71 8.81 4.27 3.16
CA ASP A 71 8.33 4.38 4.54
C ASP A 71 7.57 5.71 4.79
N ASP A 72 7.04 6.39 3.75
CA ASP A 72 6.25 7.63 3.86
C ASP A 72 4.87 7.41 4.54
N ILE A 73 4.70 6.31 5.29
CA ILE A 73 3.43 5.88 5.90
C ILE A 73 3.52 5.88 7.44
N GLN A 74 4.62 6.36 8.04
CA GLN A 74 4.71 6.46 9.49
C GLN A 74 3.64 7.38 10.12
N GLU A 75 3.07 8.32 9.37
CA GLU A 75 2.07 9.27 9.88
C GLU A 75 0.62 8.71 9.91
N LEU A 76 0.28 7.71 9.08
CA LEU A 76 -1.12 7.23 8.98
C LEU A 76 -1.48 6.14 10.00
N GLU A 77 -0.51 5.42 10.56
CA GLU A 77 -0.76 4.39 11.59
C GLU A 77 -0.89 5.00 13.00
N GLN A 78 -0.29 6.18 13.28
CA GLN A 78 -0.35 6.83 14.59
C GLN A 78 -1.61 7.68 14.80
N GLU A 79 -2.04 8.48 13.82
CA GLU A 79 -3.27 9.29 13.96
C GLU A 79 -4.56 8.43 14.01
N ALA A 80 -4.58 7.26 13.36
CA ALA A 80 -5.74 6.37 13.36
C ALA A 80 -5.85 5.49 14.62
N TYR A 81 -4.81 5.47 15.48
CA TYR A 81 -4.76 4.61 16.66
C TYR A 81 -5.22 5.31 17.94
N ASP A 82 -5.12 6.64 18.00
CA ASP A 82 -5.43 7.40 19.22
C ASP A 82 -6.94 7.69 19.42
N ASP A 83 -7.78 7.50 18.38
CA ASP A 83 -9.21 7.87 18.40
C ASP A 83 -10.20 6.70 18.23
N VAL A 84 -9.75 5.44 18.20
CA VAL A 84 -10.62 4.27 17.91
C VAL A 84 -10.50 3.19 18.99
N ASP A 85 -11.63 2.72 19.54
CA ASP A 85 -11.70 1.57 20.47
C ASP A 85 -10.85 0.39 19.92
N PRO A 86 -9.88 -0.14 20.70
CA PRO A 86 -8.95 -1.20 20.27
C PRO A 86 -9.62 -2.46 19.72
N ARG A 87 -10.90 -2.68 20.03
CA ARG A 87 -11.68 -3.82 19.55
C ARG A 87 -12.20 -3.65 18.11
N LEU A 88 -12.33 -2.41 17.62
CA LEU A 88 -12.85 -2.08 16.29
C LEU A 88 -11.76 -1.71 15.26
N ALA A 89 -10.60 -1.24 15.74
CA ALA A 89 -9.52 -0.70 14.90
C ALA A 89 -8.91 -1.70 13.90
N ARG A 90 -8.92 -3.01 14.22
CA ARG A 90 -8.30 -4.03 13.37
C ARG A 90 -9.02 -4.22 12.02
N ASP A 91 -10.34 -4.04 11.99
CA ASP A 91 -11.14 -4.24 10.77
C ASP A 91 -11.28 -2.94 9.96
N VAL A 92 -11.29 -1.79 10.62
CA VAL A 92 -11.41 -0.47 9.98
C VAL A 92 -10.10 -0.02 9.31
N LEU A 93 -8.93 -0.25 9.92
CA LEU A 93 -7.62 0.01 9.29
C LEU A 93 -7.33 -0.94 8.11
N ARG A 94 -7.79 -2.19 8.20
CA ARG A 94 -7.82 -3.11 7.04
C ARG A 94 -8.72 -2.57 5.93
N GLY A 95 -9.87 -2.03 6.26
CA GLY A 95 -10.84 -1.44 5.32
C GLY A 95 -10.40 -0.12 4.69
N LEU A 96 -9.68 0.74 5.40
CA LEU A 96 -9.33 2.09 4.92
C LEU A 96 -8.13 2.11 3.97
N ILE A 97 -7.14 1.21 4.11
CA ILE A 97 -6.14 1.01 3.05
C ILE A 97 -6.78 0.34 1.81
N HIS A 98 -7.91 -0.35 1.98
CA HIS A 98 -8.73 -0.89 0.88
C HIS A 98 -9.64 0.16 0.22
N ALA A 99 -10.08 1.21 0.94
CA ALA A 99 -11.04 2.21 0.46
C ALA A 99 -10.42 3.58 0.10
N SER A 100 -9.31 4.00 0.73
CA SER A 100 -8.71 5.34 0.57
C SER A 100 -7.85 5.51 -0.69
N VAL A 101 -8.01 4.60 -1.64
CA VAL A 101 -7.65 4.82 -3.04
C VAL A 101 -8.70 5.66 -3.77
N ALA A 102 -9.92 5.66 -3.26
CA ALA A 102 -11.11 6.10 -3.99
C ALA A 102 -11.56 7.55 -3.69
N ALA A 103 -10.98 8.27 -2.73
CA ALA A 103 -11.42 9.62 -2.39
C ALA A 103 -10.28 10.62 -2.51
N GLY A 104 -10.13 11.19 -3.71
CA GLY A 104 -9.38 12.41 -3.90
C GLY A 104 -9.97 13.55 -3.06
N ARG A 105 -9.05 14.39 -2.55
CA ARG A 105 -9.29 15.75 -2.03
C ARG A 105 -10.26 15.86 -0.85
N MET A 106 -9.70 16.15 0.33
CA MET A 106 -10.32 17.13 1.21
C MET A 106 -9.25 18.04 1.82
N ARG A 107 -9.15 19.24 1.23
CA ARG A 107 -8.45 20.38 1.80
C ARG A 107 -9.23 20.78 3.06
N VAL A 108 -8.64 20.59 4.24
CA VAL A 108 -9.14 21.26 5.45
C VAL A 108 -8.23 22.45 5.72
N LEU A 109 -8.87 23.61 5.65
CA LEU A 109 -8.31 24.92 5.89
C LEU A 109 -7.84 25.00 7.35
N SER A 110 -6.61 25.47 7.55
CA SER A 110 -6.13 25.92 8.85
C SER A 110 -7.01 27.07 9.34
N GLY A 111 -7.92 26.76 10.26
CA GLY A 111 -8.63 27.74 11.06
C GLY A 111 -7.80 28.05 12.29
N GLY A 112 -7.02 29.14 12.25
CA GLY A 112 -6.44 29.72 13.45
C GLY A 112 -7.56 30.17 14.39
N ILE A 113 -7.54 29.67 15.62
CA ILE A 113 -8.31 30.24 16.72
C ILE A 113 -7.34 30.99 17.61
N ARG A 114 -7.81 32.17 17.99
CA ARG A 114 -7.13 33.34 18.51
C ARG A 114 -6.44 33.13 19.86
#